data_AF-A0AAV2SVM3-F1
#
_entry.id   AF-A0AAV2SVM3-F1
#
_cell.length_a   1.000
_cell.length_b   1.000
_cell.length_c   1.000
_cell.angle_alpha   90.00
_cell.angle_beta   90.00
_cell.angle_gamma   90.00
#
_symmetry.space_group_name_H-M   'P 1'
#
loop_
_entity.id
_entity.type
_entity.pdbx_description
1 polymer ?
#
loop_
_entity_poly.entity_id
_entity_poly.type
_entity_poly.pdbx_seq_one_letter_code
_entity_poly.pdbx_strand_id
1 'polypeptide(L)'
;MARVGKLTAVGAGVVGLGTLVASYAMDDDQHTKRQFARVVASEGLYARPTKPLPTREEQMKNLRLEQFDVLVIGGGATGTGCALDSVTRGLKTALVELDDFSSGTSSRSTKLLHGGVRYLQKAIMGLDYEQYRMVKEALHERANLLDIAPHLSYPLPIMLPVYKWWQLPYFWFGIKMYDFVAGKECVKSSYAISKEKALELFPMLKKDRLVGAIVYFDGQHNDSRMNISIALSAT
;
A
#
# COMPACT_ATOMS: atom_id res chain seq x y z
N MET A 1 8.68 -56.63 -43.52
CA MET A 1 9.96 -57.28 -43.15
C MET A 1 11.00 -56.20 -42.83
N ALA A 2 11.57 -56.29 -41.63
CA ALA A 2 12.87 -55.77 -41.17
C ALA A 2 13.25 -54.27 -41.28
N ARG A 3 13.31 -53.67 -40.07
CA ARG A 3 14.33 -52.78 -39.49
C ARG A 3 14.68 -51.44 -40.18
N VAL A 4 14.33 -50.35 -39.51
CA VAL A 4 15.16 -49.14 -39.45
C VAL A 4 15.50 -48.86 -37.98
N GLY A 5 16.80 -48.76 -37.72
CA GLY A 5 17.38 -48.58 -36.40
C GLY A 5 17.27 -47.15 -35.87
N LYS A 6 17.31 -47.05 -34.54
CA LYS A 6 17.33 -45.82 -33.76
C LYS A 6 18.61 -45.02 -34.03
N LEU A 7 18.47 -43.70 -34.18
CA LEU A 7 19.51 -42.75 -33.78
C LEU A 7 18.91 -41.78 -32.75
N THR A 8 19.50 -41.82 -31.56
CA THR A 8 19.22 -40.99 -30.39
C THR A 8 19.75 -39.57 -30.60
N ALA A 9 18.90 -38.55 -30.40
CA ALA A 9 19.33 -37.19 -30.10
C ALA A 9 18.98 -36.88 -28.63
N VAL A 10 20.02 -36.90 -27.79
CA VAL A 10 20.00 -36.43 -26.41
C VAL A 10 20.11 -34.90 -26.46
N GLY A 11 19.18 -34.19 -25.82
CA GLY A 11 19.27 -32.73 -25.72
C GLY A 11 17.97 -32.06 -25.26
N ALA A 12 17.39 -32.52 -24.15
CA ALA A 12 16.24 -31.86 -23.52
C ALA A 12 16.53 -31.63 -22.03
N GLY A 13 17.16 -30.50 -21.74
CA GLY A 13 17.33 -29.98 -20.39
C GLY A 13 17.75 -28.52 -20.49
N VAL A 14 17.19 -27.67 -19.62
CA VAL A 14 17.52 -26.24 -19.40
C VAL A 14 16.53 -25.17 -19.95
N VAL A 15 15.55 -25.49 -20.80
CA VAL A 15 14.59 -24.42 -21.27
C VAL A 15 13.43 -24.15 -20.29
N GLY A 16 13.15 -25.06 -19.35
CA GLY A 16 11.95 -24.99 -18.50
C GLY A 16 11.94 -23.88 -17.45
N LEU A 17 13.07 -23.60 -16.78
CA LEU A 17 13.08 -22.69 -15.63
C LEU A 17 13.02 -21.21 -16.04
N GLY A 18 13.76 -20.83 -17.08
CA GLY A 18 13.83 -19.44 -17.54
C GLY A 18 12.53 -18.97 -18.19
N THR A 19 11.85 -19.86 -18.91
CA THR A 19 10.55 -19.57 -19.52
C THR A 19 9.44 -19.50 -18.46
N LEU A 20 9.45 -20.38 -17.45
CA LEU A 20 8.51 -20.31 -16.32
C LEU A 20 8.68 -19.05 -15.47
N VAL A 21 9.93 -18.64 -15.19
CA VAL A 21 10.22 -17.41 -14.43
C VAL A 21 9.86 -16.18 -15.24
N ALA A 22 10.15 -16.16 -16.55
CA ALA A 22 9.76 -15.07 -17.44
C ALA A 22 8.24 -14.98 -17.59
N SER A 23 7.53 -16.11 -17.74
CA SER A 23 6.06 -16.11 -17.79
C SER A 23 5.47 -15.68 -16.46
N TYR A 24 6.03 -16.09 -15.32
CA TYR A 24 5.57 -15.65 -14.00
C TYR A 24 5.82 -14.14 -13.77
N ALA A 25 6.95 -13.62 -14.26
CA ALA A 25 7.27 -12.19 -14.19
C ALA A 25 6.46 -11.33 -15.17
N MET A 26 5.97 -11.91 -16.28
CA MET A 26 5.11 -11.21 -17.25
C MET A 26 3.61 -11.37 -16.95
N ASP A 27 3.21 -12.34 -16.13
CA ASP A 27 1.81 -12.54 -15.70
C ASP A 27 1.46 -11.76 -14.42
N ASP A 28 2.45 -11.12 -13.77
CA ASP A 28 2.27 -10.22 -12.59
C ASP A 28 1.57 -8.88 -12.95
N ASP A 29 1.19 -8.67 -14.22
CA ASP A 29 0.36 -7.54 -14.67
C ASP A 29 -1.15 -7.86 -14.60
N GLN A 30 -1.52 -9.10 -14.25
CA GLN A 30 -2.88 -9.43 -13.87
C GLN A 30 -3.11 -9.02 -12.41
N HIS A 31 -3.72 -7.85 -12.22
CA HIS A 31 -4.38 -7.45 -10.97
C HIS A 31 -5.09 -8.66 -10.34
N THR A 32 -4.45 -9.28 -9.35
CA THR A 32 -5.07 -10.36 -8.58
C THR A 32 -6.34 -9.77 -7.99
N LYS A 33 -7.51 -10.34 -8.30
CA LYS A 33 -8.80 -9.90 -7.75
C LYS A 33 -8.77 -10.12 -6.23
N ARG A 34 -8.30 -9.11 -5.50
CA ARG A 34 -8.23 -9.10 -4.05
C ARG A 34 -9.65 -8.93 -3.51
N GLN A 35 -10.09 -9.85 -2.67
CA GLN A 35 -11.30 -9.69 -1.87
C GLN A 35 -10.87 -9.14 -0.50
N PHE A 36 -10.61 -7.84 -0.42
CA PHE A 36 -10.79 -7.17 0.86
C PHE A 36 -12.27 -7.21 1.23
N ALA A 37 -12.61 -6.95 2.50
CA ALA A 37 -13.99 -6.65 2.86
C ALA A 37 -14.41 -5.42 2.04
N ARG A 38 -14.96 -5.66 0.84
CA ARG A 38 -15.60 -4.62 0.07
C ARG A 38 -16.74 -4.17 0.96
N VAL A 39 -16.65 -2.96 1.47
CA VAL A 39 -17.85 -2.19 1.76
C VAL A 39 -18.59 -2.23 0.44
N VAL A 40 -19.60 -3.11 0.34
CA VAL A 40 -20.43 -3.19 -0.85
C VAL A 40 -21.11 -1.85 -0.88
N ALA A 41 -20.52 -0.95 -1.65
CA ALA A 41 -21.16 0.25 -2.06
C ALA A 41 -22.46 -0.24 -2.68
N SER A 42 -23.59 -0.03 -2.00
CA SER A 42 -24.90 -0.42 -2.54
C SER A 42 -24.96 0.12 -3.96
N GLU A 43 -25.57 -0.64 -4.88
CA GLU A 43 -25.49 -0.41 -6.34
C GLU A 43 -25.93 1.02 -6.79
N GLY A 44 -26.39 1.88 -5.87
CA GLY A 44 -26.65 3.31 -6.07
C GLY A 44 -25.51 4.30 -5.80
N LEU A 45 -24.29 3.89 -5.40
CA LEU A 45 -23.23 4.81 -4.93
C LEU A 45 -22.40 5.53 -6.01
N TYR A 46 -22.64 5.27 -7.30
CA TYR A 46 -22.12 6.14 -8.37
C TYR A 46 -22.98 7.40 -8.58
N ALA A 47 -24.12 7.52 -7.89
CA ALA A 47 -24.84 8.77 -7.82
C ALA A 47 -24.04 9.74 -6.95
N ARG A 48 -23.50 10.79 -7.57
CA ARG A 48 -22.95 11.93 -6.83
C ARG A 48 -24.00 12.38 -5.81
N PRO A 49 -23.67 12.49 -4.51
CA PRO A 49 -24.62 12.95 -3.50
C PRO A 49 -25.24 14.26 -3.99
N THR A 50 -26.54 14.24 -4.30
CA THR A 50 -27.28 15.40 -4.79
C THR A 50 -27.79 16.26 -3.63
N LYS A 51 -27.81 15.70 -2.42
CA LYS A 51 -28.17 16.43 -1.21
C LYS A 51 -27.06 17.44 -0.89
N PRO A 52 -27.37 18.73 -0.75
CA PRO A 52 -26.38 19.71 -0.31
C PRO A 52 -25.87 19.31 1.08
N LEU A 53 -24.58 19.53 1.31
CA LEU A 53 -24.01 19.35 2.64
C LEU A 53 -24.73 20.29 3.62
N PRO A 54 -25.09 19.82 4.83
CA PRO A 54 -25.76 20.67 5.81
C PRO A 54 -24.85 21.83 6.17
N THR A 55 -25.45 23.00 6.36
CA THR A 55 -24.69 24.19 6.75
C THR A 55 -24.14 24.05 8.17
N ARG A 56 -23.09 24.79 8.49
CA ARG A 56 -22.54 24.82 9.87
C ARG A 56 -23.61 25.19 10.90
N GLU A 57 -24.52 26.10 10.55
CA GLU A 57 -25.61 26.52 11.44
C GLU A 57 -26.59 25.37 11.72
N GLU A 58 -26.98 24.61 10.70
CA GLU A 58 -27.83 23.42 10.86
C GLU A 58 -27.13 22.35 11.71
N GLN A 59 -25.85 22.08 11.45
CA GLN A 59 -25.06 21.13 12.24
C GLN A 59 -24.98 21.56 13.71
N MET A 60 -24.74 22.84 13.99
CA MET A 60 -24.71 23.39 15.35
C MET A 60 -26.07 23.31 16.05
N LYS A 61 -27.16 23.49 15.30
CA LYS A 61 -28.52 23.32 15.82
C LYS A 61 -28.77 21.86 16.19
N ASN A 62 -28.44 20.92 15.31
CA ASN A 62 -28.62 19.48 15.57
C ASN A 62 -27.78 19.02 16.76
N LEU A 63 -26.54 19.50 16.89
CA LEU A 63 -25.67 19.23 18.06
C LEU A 63 -26.29 19.66 19.40
N ARG A 64 -27.18 20.66 19.41
CA ARG A 64 -27.85 21.15 20.64
C ARG A 64 -29.18 20.48 20.90
N LEU A 65 -29.91 20.12 19.84
CA LEU A 65 -31.28 19.62 19.92
C LEU A 65 -31.37 18.11 19.96
N GLU A 66 -30.40 17.42 19.37
CA GLU A 66 -30.42 15.98 19.23
C GLU A 66 -29.50 15.30 20.26
N GLN A 67 -29.91 14.13 20.71
CA GLN A 67 -29.06 13.24 21.49
C GLN A 67 -28.20 12.39 20.54
N PHE A 68 -26.92 12.25 20.88
CA PHE A 68 -25.94 11.42 20.17
C PHE A 68 -25.44 10.31 21.10
N ASP A 69 -25.16 9.15 20.53
CA ASP A 69 -24.61 8.01 21.26
C ASP A 69 -23.10 8.16 21.47
N VAL A 70 -22.42 8.74 20.47
CA VAL A 70 -20.96 8.91 20.45
C VAL A 70 -20.62 10.35 20.05
N LEU A 71 -19.74 10.98 20.83
CA LEU A 71 -19.10 12.25 20.48
C LEU A 71 -17.60 12.02 20.27
N VAL A 72 -17.13 12.25 19.04
CA VAL A 72 -15.72 12.23 18.67
C VAL A 72 -15.17 13.65 18.68
N ILE A 73 -14.05 13.85 19.38
CA ILE A 73 -13.36 15.14 19.47
C ILE A 73 -12.06 15.04 18.67
N GLY A 74 -11.97 15.82 17.59
CA GLY A 74 -10.85 15.87 16.66
C GLY A 74 -11.20 15.25 15.31
N GLY A 75 -11.03 16.02 14.24
CA GLY A 75 -11.27 15.67 12.84
C GLY A 75 -10.02 15.28 12.06
N GLY A 76 -9.01 14.71 12.75
CA GLY A 76 -7.87 14.05 12.12
C GLY A 76 -8.15 12.58 11.79
N ALA A 77 -7.17 11.88 11.20
CA ALA A 77 -7.32 10.51 10.68
C ALA A 77 -7.89 9.52 11.69
N THR A 78 -7.46 9.62 12.96
CA THR A 78 -7.98 8.78 14.04
C THR A 78 -9.45 9.10 14.32
N GLY A 79 -9.81 10.37 14.47
CA GLY A 79 -11.18 10.74 14.82
C GLY A 79 -12.18 10.49 13.71
N THR A 80 -11.81 10.79 12.46
CA THR A 80 -12.67 10.47 11.29
C THR A 80 -12.82 8.96 11.12
N GLY A 81 -11.77 8.17 11.35
CA GLY A 81 -11.83 6.70 11.38
C GLY A 81 -12.76 6.17 12.47
N CYS A 82 -12.65 6.70 13.70
CA CYS A 82 -13.56 6.34 14.80
C CYS A 82 -15.02 6.72 14.49
N ALA A 83 -15.25 7.89 13.87
CA ALA A 83 -16.59 8.31 13.49
C ALA A 83 -17.18 7.39 12.41
N LEU A 84 -16.38 7.00 11.41
CA LEU A 84 -16.81 6.05 10.38
C LEU A 84 -17.12 4.67 10.99
N ASP A 85 -16.28 4.14 11.87
CA ASP A 85 -16.55 2.87 12.57
C ASP A 85 -17.82 2.95 13.43
N SER A 86 -18.05 4.08 14.09
CA SER A 86 -19.25 4.30 14.90
C SER A 86 -20.53 4.33 14.06
N VAL A 87 -20.54 5.11 12.98
CA VAL A 87 -21.69 5.24 12.06
C VAL A 87 -21.99 3.92 11.35
N THR A 88 -20.96 3.18 10.93
CA THR A 88 -21.15 1.86 10.26
C THR A 88 -21.73 0.79 11.19
N ARG A 89 -21.63 0.98 12.52
CA ARG A 89 -22.32 0.16 13.54
C ARG A 89 -23.72 0.64 13.88
N GLY A 90 -24.22 1.68 13.20
CA GLY A 90 -25.55 2.24 13.40
C GLY A 90 -25.68 3.20 14.58
N LEU A 91 -24.57 3.66 15.15
CA LEU A 91 -24.57 4.61 16.27
C LEU A 91 -24.70 6.04 15.77
N LYS A 92 -25.53 6.83 16.46
CA LYS A 92 -25.70 8.24 16.16
C LYS A 92 -24.49 9.03 16.66
N THR A 93 -23.65 9.46 15.72
CA THR A 93 -22.33 9.98 16.02
C THR A 93 -22.21 11.45 15.67
N ALA A 94 -21.62 12.24 16.58
CA ALA A 94 -21.18 13.60 16.33
C ALA A 94 -19.66 13.63 16.29
N LEU A 95 -19.08 14.36 15.32
CA LEU A 95 -17.65 14.66 15.29
C LEU A 95 -17.47 16.18 15.29
N VAL A 96 -16.64 16.68 16.20
CA VAL A 96 -16.28 18.10 16.28
C VAL A 96 -14.78 18.29 16.08
N GLU A 97 -14.43 19.28 15.26
CA GLU A 97 -13.06 19.74 15.03
C GLU A 97 -13.00 21.24 15.35
N LEU A 98 -11.91 21.67 15.97
CA LEU A 98 -11.68 23.05 16.35
C LEU A 98 -11.39 23.92 15.13
N ASP A 99 -10.48 23.45 14.28
CA ASP A 99 -10.00 24.16 13.10
C ASP A 99 -10.68 23.59 11.83
N ASP A 100 -9.87 23.08 10.88
CA ASP A 100 -10.33 22.39 9.68
C ASP A 100 -10.05 20.88 9.78
N PHE A 101 -10.80 20.07 9.03
CA PHE A 101 -10.57 18.64 8.96
C PHE A 101 -9.15 18.35 8.45
N SER A 102 -8.45 17.41 9.09
CA SER A 102 -7.06 17.07 8.81
C SER A 102 -6.03 18.18 9.08
N SER A 103 -6.42 19.31 9.69
CA SER A 103 -5.55 20.47 9.92
C SER A 103 -4.37 20.21 10.85
N GLY A 104 -4.35 19.10 11.60
CA GLY A 104 -3.25 18.66 12.47
C GLY A 104 -2.22 17.75 11.78
N THR A 105 -1.73 16.73 12.48
CA THR A 105 -0.70 15.80 11.97
C THR A 105 -1.13 15.07 10.70
N SER A 106 -2.43 14.83 10.53
CA SER A 106 -3.01 14.11 9.39
C SER A 106 -2.85 14.80 8.03
N SER A 107 -2.33 16.04 7.98
CA SER A 107 -1.92 16.72 6.74
C SER A 107 -0.40 16.91 6.59
N ARG A 108 0.38 16.54 7.61
CA ARG A 108 1.83 16.79 7.72
C ARG A 108 2.65 15.51 7.72
N SER A 109 2.13 14.44 7.13
CA SER A 109 2.87 13.19 6.95
C SER A 109 3.83 13.26 5.76
N THR A 110 4.68 12.23 5.63
CA THR A 110 5.47 11.97 4.42
C THR A 110 4.61 11.57 3.22
N LYS A 111 3.29 11.39 3.41
CA LYS A 111 2.31 11.00 2.40
C LYS A 111 2.56 9.61 1.83
N LEU A 112 3.21 8.75 2.60
CA LEU A 112 3.51 7.36 2.24
C LEU A 112 2.73 6.39 3.10
N LEU A 113 2.16 5.36 2.48
CA LEU A 113 1.71 4.14 3.13
C LEU A 113 2.89 3.18 3.15
N HIS A 114 3.72 3.27 4.18
CA HIS A 114 4.93 2.48 4.31
C HIS A 114 4.67 1.18 5.07
N GLY A 115 4.92 0.03 4.45
CA GLY A 115 4.75 -1.28 5.11
C GLY A 115 5.87 -1.66 6.09
N GLY A 116 6.88 -0.79 6.31
CA GLY A 116 7.78 -0.92 7.45
C GLY A 116 8.99 -1.85 7.23
N VAL A 117 9.65 -1.78 6.08
CA VAL A 117 10.84 -2.61 5.75
C VAL A 117 11.90 -2.58 6.87
N ARG A 118 12.14 -1.40 7.44
CA ARG A 118 13.10 -1.21 8.54
C ARG A 118 12.66 -1.90 9.84
N TYR A 119 11.35 -1.93 10.09
CA TYR A 119 10.78 -2.63 11.25
C TYR A 119 10.84 -4.13 11.06
N LEU A 120 10.61 -4.64 9.84
CA LEU A 120 10.78 -6.07 9.55
C LEU A 120 12.21 -6.54 9.85
N GLN A 121 13.21 -5.76 9.45
CA GLN A 121 14.60 -6.07 9.77
C GLN A 121 14.82 -6.17 11.28
N LYS A 122 14.30 -5.21 12.06
CA LYS A 122 14.40 -5.24 13.52
C LYS A 122 13.66 -6.43 14.14
N ALA A 123 12.45 -6.73 13.66
CA ALA A 123 11.66 -7.86 14.11
C ALA A 123 12.40 -9.19 13.93
N ILE A 124 13.01 -9.40 12.76
CA ILE A 124 13.79 -10.61 12.47
C ILE A 124 15.07 -10.66 13.31
N MET A 125 15.82 -9.56 13.41
CA MET A 125 17.07 -9.53 14.16
C MET A 125 16.87 -9.64 15.67
N GLY A 126 15.78 -9.09 16.19
CA GLY A 126 15.44 -9.08 17.61
C GLY A 126 14.48 -10.19 18.05
N LEU A 127 14.00 -11.03 17.13
CA LEU A 127 12.94 -12.03 17.36
C LEU A 127 11.69 -11.44 18.02
N ASP A 128 11.32 -10.22 17.62
CA ASP A 128 10.21 -9.45 18.18
C ASP A 128 8.92 -9.74 17.39
N TYR A 129 8.06 -10.57 18.00
CA TYR A 129 6.80 -10.97 17.39
C TYR A 129 5.80 -9.81 17.24
N GLU A 130 5.79 -8.86 18.17
CA GLU A 130 4.87 -7.73 18.12
C GLU A 130 5.23 -6.80 16.96
N GLN A 131 6.52 -6.54 16.74
CA GLN A 131 6.95 -5.80 15.56
C GLN A 131 6.64 -6.54 14.25
N TYR A 132 6.79 -7.87 14.23
CA TYR A 132 6.42 -8.66 13.06
C TYR A 132 4.92 -8.57 12.76
N ARG A 133 4.08 -8.66 13.79
CA ARG A 133 2.62 -8.52 13.67
C ARG A 133 2.24 -7.13 13.15
N MET A 134 2.84 -6.07 13.69
CA MET A 134 2.63 -4.70 13.24
C MET A 134 3.00 -4.51 11.75
N VAL A 135 4.11 -5.11 11.29
CA VAL A 135 4.50 -5.06 9.87
C VAL A 135 3.46 -5.75 8.99
N LYS A 136 2.94 -6.91 9.39
CA LYS A 136 1.90 -7.61 8.63
C LYS A 136 0.60 -6.82 8.56
N GLU A 137 0.20 -6.19 9.66
CA GLU A 137 -0.98 -5.33 9.71
C GLU A 137 -0.81 -4.10 8.81
N ALA A 138 0.33 -3.42 8.87
CA ALA A 138 0.64 -2.29 7.99
C ALA A 138 0.64 -2.68 6.50
N LEU A 139 1.16 -3.87 6.17
CA LEU A 139 1.14 -4.40 4.80
C LEU A 139 -0.27 -4.68 4.31
N HIS A 140 -1.11 -5.29 5.15
CA HIS A 140 -2.51 -5.57 4.85
C HIS A 140 -3.32 -4.28 4.68
N GLU A 141 -3.19 -3.33 5.61
CA GLU A 141 -3.90 -2.04 5.52
C GLU A 141 -3.46 -1.22 4.31
N ARG A 142 -2.16 -1.22 3.98
CA ARG A 142 -1.68 -0.58 2.75
C ARG A 142 -2.37 -1.16 1.52
N ALA A 143 -2.46 -2.49 1.43
CA ALA A 143 -3.09 -3.15 0.29
C ALA A 143 -4.61 -2.85 0.24
N ASN A 144 -5.27 -2.80 1.39
CA ASN A 144 -6.67 -2.39 1.53
C ASN A 144 -6.88 -0.94 1.04
N LEU A 145 -6.09 0.03 1.50
CA LEU A 145 -6.20 1.44 1.11
C LEU A 145 -5.95 1.70 -0.38
N LEU A 146 -5.10 0.88 -1.01
CA LEU A 146 -4.87 0.92 -2.46
C LEU A 146 -6.09 0.41 -3.25
N ASP A 147 -6.87 -0.51 -2.68
CA ASP A 147 -8.06 -1.08 -3.32
C ASP A 147 -9.31 -0.20 -3.11
N ILE A 148 -9.54 0.30 -1.89
CA ILE A 148 -10.76 1.06 -1.58
C ILE A 148 -10.71 2.52 -2.04
N ALA A 149 -9.50 3.10 -2.17
CA ALA A 149 -9.33 4.50 -2.53
C ALA A 149 -8.22 4.70 -3.59
N PRO A 150 -8.32 4.07 -4.78
CA PRO A 150 -7.29 4.14 -5.81
C PRO A 150 -7.08 5.55 -6.39
N HIS A 151 -8.06 6.44 -6.21
CA HIS A 151 -7.98 7.85 -6.59
C HIS A 151 -7.19 8.71 -5.60
N LEU A 152 -6.90 8.19 -4.40
CA LEU A 152 -6.12 8.86 -3.35
C LEU A 152 -4.84 8.12 -2.98
N SER A 153 -4.75 6.83 -3.32
CA SER A 153 -3.64 5.94 -2.99
C SER A 153 -3.19 5.19 -4.24
N TYR A 154 -1.88 5.09 -4.48
CA TYR A 154 -1.35 4.32 -5.61
C TYR A 154 0.03 3.72 -5.31
N PRO A 155 0.42 2.65 -6.03
CA PRO A 155 1.76 2.07 -5.92
C PRO A 155 2.86 3.08 -6.24
N LEU A 156 3.87 3.17 -5.38
CA LEU A 156 5.05 4.02 -5.55
C LEU A 156 6.32 3.17 -5.65
N PRO A 157 7.03 3.19 -6.80
CA PRO A 157 8.36 2.62 -6.87
C PRO A 157 9.37 3.49 -6.12
N ILE A 158 10.09 2.89 -5.17
CA ILE A 158 11.17 3.53 -4.42
C ILE A 158 12.49 2.88 -4.82
N MET A 159 13.42 3.70 -5.30
CA MET A 159 14.75 3.26 -5.72
C MET A 159 15.80 3.58 -4.66
N LEU A 160 16.50 2.55 -4.20
CA LEU A 160 17.59 2.63 -3.23
C LEU A 160 18.95 2.50 -3.95
N PRO A 161 19.72 3.58 -4.14
CA PRO A 161 21.05 3.51 -4.78
C PRO A 161 22.07 2.83 -3.86
N VAL A 162 22.90 1.97 -4.43
CA VAL A 162 23.89 1.16 -3.70
C VAL A 162 25.32 1.51 -4.13
N TYR A 163 26.16 1.86 -3.16
CA TYR A 163 27.53 2.37 -3.40
C TYR A 163 28.65 1.41 -2.95
N LYS A 164 28.31 0.28 -2.33
CA LYS A 164 29.27 -0.76 -1.95
C LYS A 164 28.80 -2.09 -2.54
N TRP A 165 29.71 -2.82 -3.16
CA TRP A 165 29.37 -4.06 -3.86
C TRP A 165 28.69 -5.10 -2.95
N TRP A 166 29.13 -5.24 -1.70
CA TRP A 166 28.56 -6.18 -0.72
C TRP A 166 27.18 -5.76 -0.20
N GLN A 167 26.82 -4.48 -0.30
CA GLN A 167 25.50 -4.00 0.13
C GLN A 167 24.40 -4.42 -0.85
N LEU A 168 24.75 -4.65 -2.11
CA LEU A 168 23.78 -5.05 -3.14
C LEU A 168 23.13 -6.40 -2.81
N PRO A 169 23.87 -7.52 -2.59
CA PRO A 169 23.25 -8.77 -2.20
C PRO A 169 22.55 -8.70 -0.84
N TYR A 170 23.08 -7.91 0.11
CA TYR A 170 22.48 -7.72 1.43
C TYR A 170 21.09 -7.07 1.35
N PHE A 171 20.97 -5.94 0.66
CA PHE A 171 19.71 -5.24 0.51
C PHE A 171 18.74 -6.02 -0.38
N TRP A 172 19.24 -6.70 -1.42
CA TRP A 172 18.41 -7.53 -2.29
C TRP A 172 17.75 -8.65 -1.49
N PHE A 173 18.51 -9.35 -0.64
CA PHE A 173 17.95 -10.37 0.25
C PHE A 173 16.95 -9.78 1.24
N GLY A 174 17.28 -8.65 1.87
CA GLY A 174 16.38 -8.00 2.83
C GLY A 174 15.03 -7.59 2.22
N ILE A 175 15.04 -7.01 1.02
CA ILE A 175 13.82 -6.65 0.32
C ILE A 175 13.07 -7.89 -0.19
N LYS A 176 13.77 -8.94 -0.64
CA LYS A 176 13.11 -10.19 -1.04
C LYS A 176 12.42 -10.89 0.14
N MET A 177 13.03 -10.85 1.32
CA MET A 177 12.39 -11.29 2.55
C MET A 177 11.15 -10.45 2.88
N TYR A 178 11.18 -9.14 2.62
CA TYR A 178 10.01 -8.27 2.76
C TYR A 178 8.91 -8.63 1.76
N ASP A 179 9.22 -8.85 0.49
CA ASP A 179 8.26 -9.32 -0.52
C ASP A 179 7.62 -10.65 -0.09
N PHE A 180 8.43 -11.57 0.46
CA PHE A 180 7.97 -12.86 0.94
C PHE A 180 7.00 -12.73 2.13
N VAL A 181 7.32 -11.86 3.10
CA VAL A 181 6.46 -11.59 4.25
C VAL A 181 5.16 -10.88 3.84
N ALA A 182 5.24 -9.98 2.85
CA ALA A 182 4.05 -9.35 2.27
C ALA A 182 3.15 -10.36 1.58
N GLY A 183 3.72 -11.37 0.92
CA GLY A 183 2.97 -12.45 0.28
C GLY A 183 1.92 -11.88 -0.68
N LYS A 184 0.63 -12.15 -0.39
CA LYS A 184 -0.50 -11.66 -1.21
C LYS A 184 -0.71 -10.14 -1.14
N GLU A 185 -0.22 -9.49 -0.10
CA GLU A 185 -0.29 -8.04 0.10
C GLU A 185 0.87 -7.29 -0.56
N CYS A 186 1.74 -8.02 -1.29
CA CYS A 186 2.76 -7.43 -2.12
C CYS A 186 2.11 -6.65 -3.26
N VAL A 187 2.51 -5.39 -3.44
CA VAL A 187 1.95 -4.53 -4.49
C VAL A 187 2.54 -4.88 -5.85
N LYS A 188 3.87 -4.99 -5.90
CA LYS A 188 4.67 -5.47 -7.04
C LYS A 188 5.98 -6.05 -6.51
N SER A 189 6.51 -7.08 -7.16
CA SER A 189 7.77 -7.69 -6.76
C SER A 189 8.95 -6.72 -6.90
N SER A 190 9.87 -6.75 -5.94
CA SER A 190 11.10 -5.94 -6.00
C SER A 190 12.10 -6.47 -7.04
N TYR A 191 12.97 -5.59 -7.55
CA TYR A 191 14.02 -5.98 -8.48
C TYR A 191 15.26 -5.11 -8.33
N ALA A 192 16.40 -5.60 -8.81
CA ALA A 192 17.64 -4.83 -8.89
C ALA A 192 17.81 -4.26 -10.31
N ILE A 193 18.40 -3.07 -10.39
CA ILE A 193 18.75 -2.42 -11.64
C ILE A 193 20.25 -2.11 -11.69
N SER A 194 20.81 -2.11 -12.90
CA SER A 194 22.22 -1.78 -13.11
C SER A 194 22.50 -0.30 -12.84
N LYS A 195 23.78 0.03 -12.72
CA LYS A 195 24.25 1.42 -12.59
C LYS A 195 23.76 2.29 -13.74
N GLU A 196 23.85 1.79 -14.97
CA GLU A 196 23.48 2.51 -16.19
C GLU A 196 22.00 2.86 -16.15
N LYS A 197 21.14 1.89 -15.80
CA LYS A 197 19.69 2.11 -15.69
C LYS A 197 19.34 3.08 -14.54
N ALA A 198 20.02 2.97 -13.41
CA ALA A 198 19.82 3.90 -12.29
C ALA A 198 20.17 5.34 -12.67
N LEU A 199 21.25 5.55 -13.43
CA LEU A 199 21.67 6.87 -13.92
C LEU A 199 20.79 7.39 -15.06
N GLU A 200 20.19 6.50 -15.85
CA GLU A 200 19.17 6.87 -16.85
C GLU A 200 17.91 7.43 -16.16
N LEU A 201 17.43 6.76 -15.12
CA LEU A 201 16.24 7.19 -14.36
C LEU A 201 16.52 8.44 -13.51
N PHE A 202 17.69 8.53 -12.89
CA PHE A 202 18.07 9.64 -12.00
C PHE A 202 19.50 10.14 -12.32
N PRO A 203 19.66 11.02 -13.33
CA PRO A 203 20.96 11.50 -13.79
C PRO A 203 21.77 12.28 -12.74
N MET A 204 21.09 12.83 -11.73
CA MET A 204 21.70 13.60 -10.64
C MET A 204 22.33 12.72 -9.54
N LEU A 205 22.20 11.40 -9.61
CA LEU A 205 22.86 10.49 -8.65
C LEU A 205 24.39 10.61 -8.72
N LYS A 206 25.04 10.45 -7.56
CA LYS A 206 26.50 10.41 -7.50
C LYS A 206 27.01 9.20 -8.29
N LYS A 207 27.76 9.46 -9.36
CA LYS A 207 28.28 8.41 -10.25
C LYS A 207 29.45 7.62 -9.66
N ASP A 208 30.21 8.27 -8.79
CA ASP A 208 31.37 7.68 -8.13
C ASP A 208 30.93 6.56 -7.16
N ARG A 209 31.56 5.39 -7.30
CA ARG A 209 31.28 4.15 -6.54
C ARG A 209 29.85 3.60 -6.63
N LEU A 210 28.97 4.16 -7.46
CA LEU A 210 27.64 3.60 -7.69
C LEU A 210 27.77 2.23 -8.36
N VAL A 211 27.21 1.21 -7.72
CA VAL A 211 27.22 -0.19 -8.19
C VAL A 211 25.93 -0.53 -8.94
N GLY A 212 24.81 0.00 -8.46
CA GLY A 212 23.46 -0.24 -9.00
C GLY A 212 22.41 0.31 -8.06
N ALA A 213 21.17 -0.14 -8.20
CA ALA A 213 20.10 0.20 -7.27
C ALA A 213 19.11 -0.95 -7.10
N ILE A 214 18.37 -0.92 -6.00
CA ILE A 214 17.25 -1.84 -5.76
C ILE A 214 15.97 -1.03 -5.80
N VAL A 215 14.99 -1.53 -6.53
CA VAL A 215 13.65 -0.95 -6.62
C VAL A 215 12.70 -1.85 -5.85
N TYR A 216 11.97 -1.25 -4.93
CA TYR A 216 10.88 -1.89 -4.19
C TYR A 216 9.65 -1.01 -4.24
N PHE A 217 8.49 -1.57 -3.90
CA PHE A 217 7.22 -0.86 -4.03
C PHE A 217 6.56 -0.60 -2.70
N ASP A 218 6.09 0.63 -2.54
CA ASP A 218 5.23 1.04 -1.44
C ASP A 218 3.95 1.72 -1.90
N GLY A 219 3.17 2.31 -0.97
CA GLY A 219 2.04 3.15 -1.33
C GLY A 219 2.37 4.64 -1.21
N GLN A 220 2.02 5.43 -2.22
CA GLN A 220 1.84 6.88 -2.09
C GLN A 220 0.39 7.15 -1.74
N HIS A 221 0.14 8.19 -0.95
CA HIS A 221 -1.21 8.53 -0.52
C HIS A 221 -1.41 10.02 -0.24
N ASN A 222 -2.61 10.55 -0.47
CA ASN A 222 -3.00 11.89 -0.06
C ASN A 222 -3.70 11.88 1.31
N ASP A 223 -2.91 12.11 2.34
CA ASP A 223 -3.33 12.08 3.75
C ASP A 223 -4.57 12.96 4.05
N SER A 224 -4.53 14.20 3.60
CA SER A 224 -5.58 15.19 3.90
C SER A 224 -6.88 14.88 3.18
N ARG A 225 -6.79 14.52 1.89
CA ARG A 225 -7.98 14.18 1.10
C ARG A 225 -8.63 12.89 1.58
N MET A 226 -7.84 11.91 2.01
CA MET A 226 -8.39 10.68 2.57
C MET A 226 -9.12 10.92 3.86
N ASN A 227 -8.55 11.72 4.76
CA ASN A 227 -9.24 12.08 5.99
C ASN A 227 -10.60 12.75 5.71
N ILE A 228 -10.64 13.67 4.73
CA ILE A 228 -11.90 14.31 4.30
C ILE A 228 -12.86 13.28 3.70
N SER A 229 -12.38 12.36 2.85
CA SER A 229 -13.21 11.29 2.27
C SER A 229 -13.80 10.37 3.34
N ILE A 230 -13.03 10.03 4.38
CA ILE A 230 -13.49 9.27 5.54
C ILE A 230 -14.55 10.08 6.31
N ALA A 231 -14.30 11.36 6.58
CA ALA A 231 -15.25 12.24 7.26
C ALA A 231 -16.59 12.37 6.50
N LEU A 232 -16.54 12.51 5.17
CA LEU A 232 -17.72 12.58 4.30
C LEU A 232 -18.45 11.23 4.19
N SER A 233 -17.76 10.12 4.44
CA SER A 233 -18.37 8.79 4.47
C SER A 233 -19.00 8.49 5.83
N ALA A 234 -18.62 9.23 6.89
CA ALA A 234 -19.16 9.12 8.24
C ALA A 234 -20.41 10.00 8.47
N THR A 235 -21.23 10.22 7.42
CA THR A 235 -22.47 11.02 7.44
C THR A 235 -23.67 10.18 7.02
#